data_AF-A0A7X7RR01-F1
#
_entry.id   AF-A0A7X7RR01-F1
#
_cell.length_a   1.000
_cell.length_b   1.000
_cell.length_c   1.000
_cell.angle_alpha   90.00
_cell.angle_beta   90.00
_cell.angle_gamma   90.00
#
_symmetry.space_group_name_H-M   'P 1'
#
loop_
_entity.id
_entity.type
_entity.pdbx_description
1 polymer ?
#
loop_
_entity_poly.entity_id
_entity_poly.type
_entity_poly.pdbx_seq_one_letter_code
_entity_poly.pdbx_strand_id
1 'polypeptide(L)'
;MKTKTRKDFISTRLWLQDVMTNDVILCGVSALEYLEMFSGFFDEAIIDVYSTRKGVYENINYNIVDSYDNIDYFISDNICCTTFEQTINDMLRDFENNDEMALTEALSNYYYSHNESFAGLNIMPENKDTFEQLKQPVIDYYRG
;
A
#
# COMPACT_ATOMS: atom_id res chain seq x y z
N MET A 1 3.87 -5.38 -25.65
CA MET A 1 3.46 -4.72 -24.41
C MET A 1 2.51 -5.67 -23.71
N LYS A 2 2.92 -6.23 -22.56
CA LYS A 2 2.19 -7.31 -21.87
C LYS A 2 1.42 -6.69 -20.71
N THR A 3 0.11 -6.83 -20.72
CA THR A 3 -0.77 -6.49 -19.60
C THR A 3 -1.44 -7.76 -19.10
N LYS A 4 -1.61 -7.90 -17.78
CA LYS A 4 -2.47 -8.94 -17.17
C LYS A 4 -3.48 -8.22 -16.31
N THR A 5 -4.75 -8.34 -16.62
CA THR A 5 -5.80 -7.56 -15.96
C THR A 5 -6.40 -8.32 -14.78
N ARG A 6 -6.75 -7.63 -13.69
CA ARG A 6 -7.45 -8.21 -12.53
C ARG A 6 -8.66 -9.06 -12.92
N LYS A 7 -9.38 -8.66 -13.98
CA LYS A 7 -10.59 -9.33 -14.50
C LYS A 7 -10.36 -10.78 -14.93
N ASP A 8 -9.10 -11.17 -15.16
CA ASP A 8 -8.73 -12.54 -15.51
C ASP A 8 -8.61 -13.45 -14.27
N PHE A 9 -8.75 -12.91 -13.06
CA PHE A 9 -8.51 -13.59 -11.79
C PHE A 9 -9.68 -13.45 -10.81
N ILE A 10 -9.87 -14.49 -9.99
CA ILE A 10 -10.99 -14.58 -9.03
C ILE A 10 -10.77 -13.66 -7.81
N SER A 11 -9.52 -13.24 -7.56
CA SER A 11 -9.19 -12.27 -6.50
C SER A 11 -7.91 -11.51 -6.83
N THR A 12 -7.75 -10.32 -6.23
CA THR A 12 -6.52 -9.52 -6.32
C THR A 12 -5.31 -10.33 -5.88
N ARG A 13 -5.43 -11.10 -4.80
CA ARG A 13 -4.36 -11.97 -4.30
C ARG A 13 -3.88 -13.00 -5.32
N LEU A 14 -4.78 -13.67 -6.05
CA LEU A 14 -4.40 -14.65 -7.09
C LEU A 14 -3.73 -13.98 -8.30
N TRP A 15 -4.20 -12.79 -8.67
CA TRP A 15 -3.56 -11.98 -9.70
C TRP A 15 -2.14 -11.57 -9.28
N LEU A 16 -1.97 -11.10 -8.05
CA LEU A 16 -0.68 -10.74 -7.49
C LEU A 16 0.26 -11.95 -7.44
N GLN A 17 -0.19 -13.13 -7.01
CA GLN A 17 0.66 -14.34 -7.01
C GLN A 17 1.16 -14.76 -8.40
N ASP A 18 0.40 -14.48 -9.46
CA ASP A 18 0.75 -14.86 -10.83
C ASP A 18 1.64 -13.82 -11.53
N VAL A 19 1.55 -12.55 -11.12
CA VAL A 19 2.31 -11.44 -11.69
C VAL A 19 3.59 -11.14 -10.89
N MET A 20 3.55 -11.34 -9.58
CA MET A 20 4.65 -11.06 -8.67
C MET A 20 5.63 -12.24 -8.64
N THR A 21 6.91 -11.92 -8.76
CA THR A 21 8.01 -12.84 -8.44
C THR A 21 8.60 -12.43 -7.10
N ASN A 22 9.40 -13.28 -6.46
CA ASN A 22 10.10 -12.93 -5.21
C ASN A 22 11.06 -11.73 -5.33
N ASP A 23 11.23 -11.19 -6.54
CA ASP A 23 12.14 -10.09 -6.85
C ASP A 23 11.49 -8.70 -6.66
N VAL A 24 10.24 -8.60 -6.22
CA VAL A 24 9.50 -7.34 -6.06
C VAL A 24 8.71 -7.32 -4.75
N ILE A 25 8.45 -6.14 -4.19
CA ILE A 25 7.73 -5.96 -2.92
C ILE A 25 6.51 -5.07 -3.18
N LEU A 26 5.29 -5.51 -2.82
CA LEU A 26 4.10 -4.64 -2.88
C LEU A 26 4.25 -3.45 -1.95
N CYS A 27 3.84 -2.28 -2.42
CA CYS A 27 3.84 -1.03 -1.66
C CYS A 27 2.58 -0.20 -1.98
N GLY A 28 2.44 0.97 -1.35
CA GLY A 28 1.36 1.93 -1.63
C GLY A 28 -0.04 1.33 -1.53
N VAL A 29 -0.92 1.69 -2.48
CA VAL A 29 -2.32 1.24 -2.51
C VAL A 29 -2.42 -0.28 -2.62
N SER A 30 -1.58 -0.89 -3.45
CA SER A 30 -1.57 -2.36 -3.62
C SER A 30 -1.20 -3.11 -2.34
N ALA A 31 -0.31 -2.56 -1.51
CA ALA A 31 -0.02 -3.12 -0.20
C ALA A 31 -1.19 -2.94 0.77
N LEU A 32 -1.86 -1.78 0.76
CA LEU A 32 -3.05 -1.56 1.60
C LEU A 32 -4.20 -2.51 1.24
N GLU A 33 -4.43 -2.78 -0.05
CA GLU A 33 -5.42 -3.77 -0.49
C GLU A 33 -5.04 -5.18 -0.04
N TYR A 34 -3.75 -5.57 -0.20
CA TYR A 34 -3.26 -6.87 0.24
C TYR A 34 -3.37 -7.07 1.76
N LEU A 35 -3.16 -6.01 2.53
CA LEU A 35 -3.30 -5.99 4.00
C LEU A 35 -4.75 -5.94 4.49
N GLU A 36 -5.73 -5.88 3.57
CA GLU A 36 -7.15 -5.68 3.86
C GLU A 36 -7.43 -4.38 4.64
N MET A 37 -6.53 -3.39 4.53
CA MET A 37 -6.68 -2.06 5.12
C MET A 37 -7.39 -1.10 4.18
N PHE A 38 -7.41 -1.42 2.89
CA PHE A 38 -8.17 -0.69 1.87
C PHE A 38 -9.02 -1.67 1.08
N SER A 39 -10.28 -1.31 0.79
CA SER A 39 -11.21 -2.16 0.05
C SER A 39 -10.82 -2.37 -1.43
N GLY A 40 -9.90 -1.55 -1.95
CA GLY A 40 -9.42 -1.61 -3.33
C GLY A 40 -10.34 -0.88 -4.30
N PHE A 41 -9.82 -0.53 -5.48
CA PHE A 41 -10.65 0.09 -6.51
C PHE A 41 -11.37 -0.97 -7.35
N PHE A 42 -12.61 -0.70 -7.75
CA PHE A 42 -13.44 -1.63 -8.54
C PHE A 42 -12.78 -2.01 -9.88
N ASP A 43 -12.03 -1.09 -10.49
CA ASP A 43 -11.30 -1.27 -11.75
C ASP A 43 -9.78 -1.05 -11.55
N GLU A 44 -9.22 -1.44 -10.41
CA GLU A 44 -7.78 -1.22 -10.15
C GLU A 44 -6.91 -1.86 -11.25
N ALA A 45 -6.25 -0.98 -12.00
CA ALA A 45 -5.53 -1.33 -13.22
C ALA A 45 -4.01 -1.22 -13.07
N ILE A 46 -3.51 -0.77 -11.91
CA ILE A 46 -2.09 -0.52 -11.65
C ILE A 46 -1.70 -1.21 -10.35
N ILE A 47 -0.60 -1.96 -10.36
CA ILE A 47 0.01 -2.54 -9.15
C ILE A 47 1.23 -1.70 -8.77
N ASP A 48 1.32 -1.27 -7.51
CA ASP A 48 2.48 -0.57 -6.98
C ASP A 48 3.46 -1.55 -6.34
N VAL A 49 4.73 -1.49 -6.79
CA VAL A 49 5.80 -2.33 -6.25
C VAL A 49 7.09 -1.55 -6.08
N TYR A 50 7.88 -1.90 -5.05
CA TYR A 50 9.31 -1.67 -5.06
C TYR A 50 10.02 -2.73 -5.90
N SER A 51 10.97 -2.28 -6.71
CA SER A 51 11.78 -3.16 -7.55
C SER A 51 13.20 -2.63 -7.71
N THR A 52 14.20 -3.50 -7.84
CA THR A 52 15.56 -3.09 -8.23
C THR A 52 15.73 -2.82 -9.72
N ARG A 53 14.73 -3.19 -10.53
CA ARG A 53 14.74 -3.02 -11.98
C ARG A 53 13.33 -2.92 -12.56
N LYS A 54 13.20 -2.24 -13.70
CA LYS A 54 11.92 -2.19 -14.41
C LYS A 54 11.54 -3.58 -14.94
N GLY A 55 10.29 -4.00 -14.70
CA GLY A 55 9.76 -5.25 -15.24
C GLY A 55 9.14 -5.09 -16.64
N VAL A 56 8.44 -6.13 -17.08
CA VAL A 56 7.91 -6.26 -18.45
C VAL A 56 6.44 -5.85 -18.60
N TYR A 57 5.74 -5.64 -17.48
CA TYR A 57 4.32 -5.32 -17.44
C TYR A 57 4.10 -3.81 -17.34
N GLU A 58 3.22 -3.24 -18.16
CA GLU A 58 2.89 -1.80 -18.10
C GLU A 58 1.94 -1.42 -16.98
N ASN A 59 1.11 -2.37 -16.56
CA ASN A 59 0.11 -2.17 -15.53
C ASN A 59 0.70 -2.36 -14.12
N ILE A 60 2.02 -2.17 -14.01
CA ILE A 60 2.77 -2.17 -12.75
C ILE A 60 3.57 -0.89 -12.71
N ASN A 61 3.37 -0.12 -11.65
CA ASN A 61 4.23 0.98 -11.29
C ASN A 61 5.42 0.43 -10.49
N TYR A 62 6.60 0.49 -11.12
CA TYR A 62 7.85 0.05 -10.48
C TYR A 62 8.55 1.24 -9.83
N ASN A 63 8.42 1.34 -8.51
CA ASN A 63 9.19 2.25 -7.68
C ASN A 63 10.62 1.71 -7.58
N ILE A 64 11.52 2.22 -8.44
CA ILE A 64 12.87 1.68 -8.57
C ILE A 64 13.73 2.11 -7.38
N VAL A 65 14.30 1.13 -6.68
CA VAL A 65 15.19 1.32 -5.53
C VAL A 65 16.50 0.56 -5.73
N ASP A 66 17.59 1.03 -5.13
CA ASP A 66 18.90 0.38 -5.27
C ASP A 66 18.98 -0.98 -4.56
N SER A 67 18.26 -1.12 -3.43
CA SER A 67 18.19 -2.33 -2.62
C SER A 67 16.93 -2.34 -1.76
N TYR A 68 16.62 -3.49 -1.13
CA TYR A 68 15.49 -3.64 -0.20
C TYR A 68 15.88 -3.51 1.28
N ASP A 69 17.15 -3.21 1.59
CA ASP A 69 17.68 -3.25 2.96
C ASP A 69 17.02 -2.26 3.94
N ASN A 70 16.43 -1.17 3.41
CA ASN A 70 15.75 -0.13 4.20
C ASN A 70 14.23 -0.13 4.02
N ILE A 71 13.67 -1.21 3.47
CA ILE A 71 12.24 -1.38 3.31
C ILE A 71 11.81 -2.45 4.32
N ASP A 72 10.91 -2.11 5.22
CA ASP A 72 10.32 -3.09 6.12
C ASP A 72 9.18 -3.83 5.43
N TYR A 73 9.34 -5.14 5.27
CA TYR A 73 8.40 -5.99 4.54
C TYR A 73 8.35 -7.40 5.12
N PHE A 74 7.28 -8.11 4.80
CA PHE A 74 7.10 -9.52 5.14
C PHE A 74 6.79 -10.33 3.88
N ILE A 75 6.93 -11.65 4.01
CA ILE A 75 6.58 -12.60 2.96
C ILE A 75 5.39 -13.42 3.45
N SER A 76 4.28 -13.37 2.72
CA SER A 76 3.13 -14.25 2.93
C SER A 76 2.67 -14.84 1.60
N ASP A 77 2.52 -16.16 1.55
CA ASP A 77 2.05 -16.88 0.35
C ASP A 77 2.85 -16.56 -0.93
N ASN A 78 4.17 -16.45 -0.79
CA ASN A 78 5.13 -16.07 -1.83
C ASN A 78 4.94 -14.64 -2.40
N ILE A 79 4.23 -13.78 -1.69
CA ILE A 79 4.14 -12.34 -1.97
C ILE A 79 4.97 -11.61 -0.93
N CYS A 80 5.91 -10.78 -1.38
CA CYS A 80 6.56 -9.79 -0.54
C CYS A 80 5.67 -8.54 -0.47
N CYS A 81 5.36 -8.07 0.73
CA CYS A 81 4.52 -6.89 0.96
C CYS A 81 5.13 -6.03 2.07
N THR A 82 5.15 -4.71 1.88
CA THR A 82 5.55 -3.78 2.95
C THR A 82 4.68 -3.99 4.19
N THR A 83 5.26 -3.75 5.37
CA THR A 83 4.47 -3.69 6.60
C THR A 83 3.47 -2.52 6.53
N PHE A 84 2.46 -2.53 7.39
CA PHE A 84 1.49 -1.44 7.42
C PHE A 84 2.17 -0.12 7.73
N GLU A 85 3.04 -0.08 8.74
CA GLU A 85 3.82 1.09 9.14
C GLU A 85 4.71 1.59 8.00
N GLN A 86 5.41 0.69 7.29
CA GLN A 86 6.22 1.06 6.13
C GLN A 86 5.36 1.73 5.05
N THR A 87 4.24 1.08 4.69
CA THR A 87 3.30 1.58 3.67
C THR A 87 2.76 2.96 4.02
N ILE A 88 2.30 3.15 5.26
CA ILE A 88 1.79 4.44 5.74
C ILE A 88 2.88 5.51 5.70
N ASN A 89 4.10 5.20 6.16
CA ASN A 89 5.18 6.17 6.13
C ASN A 89 5.62 6.55 4.72
N ASP A 90 5.63 5.61 3.78
CA ASP A 90 5.96 5.91 2.39
C ASP A 90 4.89 6.79 1.75
N MET A 91 3.61 6.50 2.00
CA MET A 91 2.50 7.30 1.48
C MET A 91 2.44 8.70 2.11
N LEU A 92 2.77 8.85 3.39
CA LEU A 92 2.86 10.16 4.05
C LEU A 92 4.05 10.99 3.58
N ARG A 93 5.19 10.34 3.28
CA ARG A 93 6.40 11.01 2.83
C ARG A 93 6.21 11.66 1.46
N ASP A 94 5.47 10.99 0.58
CA ASP A 94 5.17 11.47 -0.77
C ASP A 94 3.67 11.79 -0.93
N PHE A 95 3.10 12.45 0.08
CA PHE A 95 1.65 12.65 0.21
C PHE A 95 1.00 13.30 -1.01
N GLU A 96 1.65 14.29 -1.64
CA GLU A 96 1.10 14.99 -2.80
C GLU A 96 0.93 14.10 -4.05
N ASN A 97 1.67 13.00 -4.14
CA ASN A 97 1.64 12.08 -5.27
C ASN A 97 0.97 10.73 -4.94
N ASN A 98 0.58 10.52 -3.69
CA ASN A 98 -0.10 9.31 -3.24
C ASN A 98 -1.62 9.44 -3.26
N ASP A 99 -2.29 8.29 -3.21
CA ASP A 99 -3.74 8.24 -3.13
C ASP A 99 -4.23 8.57 -1.70
N GLU A 100 -4.66 9.82 -1.51
CA GLU A 100 -5.18 10.32 -0.23
C GLU A 100 -6.40 9.54 0.26
N MET A 101 -7.26 9.06 -0.65
CA MET A 101 -8.47 8.31 -0.27
C MET A 101 -8.11 6.93 0.27
N ALA A 102 -7.24 6.21 -0.42
CA ALA A 102 -6.75 4.90 0.05
C ALA A 102 -6.02 5.04 1.39
N LEU A 103 -5.17 6.06 1.54
CA LEU A 103 -4.49 6.34 2.81
C LEU A 103 -5.46 6.67 3.94
N THR A 104 -6.48 7.50 3.67
CA THR A 104 -7.48 7.89 4.66
C THR A 104 -8.31 6.70 5.12
N GLU A 105 -8.79 5.87 4.19
CA GLU A 105 -9.53 4.65 4.51
C GLU A 105 -8.69 3.66 5.33
N ALA A 106 -7.43 3.46 4.95
CA ALA A 106 -6.51 2.59 5.68
C ALA A 106 -6.25 3.05 7.11
N LEU A 107 -5.98 4.34 7.31
CA LEU A 107 -5.81 4.92 8.64
C LEU A 107 -7.12 4.86 9.45
N SER A 108 -8.27 4.98 8.80
CA SER A 108 -9.60 4.88 9.42
C SER A 108 -9.86 3.45 9.92
N ASN A 109 -9.58 2.45 9.07
CA ASN A 109 -9.68 1.03 9.44
C ASN A 109 -8.72 0.66 10.56
N TYR A 110 -7.49 1.20 10.55
CA TYR A 110 -6.56 1.06 11.67
C TYR A 110 -7.13 1.66 12.95
N TYR A 111 -7.56 2.92 12.92
CA TYR A 111 -8.11 3.63 14.07
C TYR A 111 -9.24 2.83 14.73
N TYR A 112 -10.18 2.32 13.93
CA TYR A 112 -11.31 1.55 14.43
C TYR A 112 -10.91 0.19 15.01
N SER A 113 -10.05 -0.56 14.30
CA SER A 113 -9.55 -1.85 14.79
C SER A 113 -8.69 -1.72 16.06
N HIS A 114 -8.22 -0.51 16.38
CA HIS A 114 -7.39 -0.20 17.54
C HIS A 114 -8.13 0.60 18.63
N ASN A 115 -9.43 0.35 18.80
CA ASN A 115 -10.28 0.99 19.82
C ASN A 115 -10.33 2.51 19.69
N GLU A 116 -10.53 3.00 18.48
CA GLU A 116 -10.62 4.43 18.18
C GLU A 116 -9.34 5.17 18.61
N SER A 117 -8.19 4.61 18.24
CA SER A 117 -6.89 5.16 18.59
C SER A 117 -5.84 4.86 17.52
N PHE A 118 -4.90 5.79 17.34
CA PHE A 118 -3.69 5.55 16.55
C PHE A 118 -2.53 4.98 17.40
N ALA A 119 -2.80 4.56 18.64
CA ALA A 119 -1.79 4.00 19.51
C ALA A 119 -1.19 2.72 18.92
N GLY A 120 0.13 2.63 18.88
CA GLY A 120 0.86 1.52 18.26
C GLY A 120 1.37 1.83 16.86
N LEU A 121 0.77 2.79 16.16
CA LEU A 121 1.23 3.19 14.83
C LEU A 121 2.52 4.02 14.92
N ASN A 122 3.60 3.50 14.36
CA ASN A 122 4.89 4.18 14.37
C ASN A 122 5.05 5.09 13.15
N ILE A 123 4.87 6.39 13.34
CA ILE A 123 5.07 7.41 12.30
C ILE A 123 6.49 7.99 12.39
N MET A 124 7.21 7.94 11.28
CA MET A 124 8.56 8.50 11.16
C MET A 124 8.56 10.01 11.44
N PRO A 125 9.61 10.57 12.05
CA PRO A 125 9.65 11.97 12.45
C PRO A 125 9.30 12.96 11.34
N GLU A 126 9.77 12.71 10.11
CA GLU A 126 9.51 13.54 8.93
C GLU A 126 8.05 13.55 8.47
N ASN A 127 7.28 12.53 8.85
CA ASN A 127 5.89 12.33 8.41
C ASN A 127 4.86 12.82 9.44
N LYS A 128 5.31 13.23 10.63
CA LYS A 128 4.42 13.56 11.75
C LYS A 128 3.48 14.71 11.43
N ASP A 129 3.99 15.78 10.80
CA ASP A 129 3.17 16.96 10.51
C ASP A 129 2.03 16.62 9.53
N THR A 130 2.33 15.86 8.47
CA THR A 130 1.33 15.34 7.52
C THR A 130 0.32 14.44 8.23
N PHE A 131 0.80 13.53 9.07
CA PHE A 131 -0.07 12.62 9.81
C PHE A 131 -1.02 13.35 10.76
N GLU A 132 -0.54 14.35 11.52
CA GLU A 132 -1.39 15.14 12.42
C GLU A 132 -2.50 15.88 11.67
N GLN A 133 -2.22 16.37 10.45
CA GLN A 133 -3.23 17.01 9.60
C GLN A 133 -4.30 16.03 9.12
N LEU A 134 -3.94 14.76 8.90
CA LEU A 134 -4.85 13.72 8.43
C LEU A 134 -5.73 13.10 9.51
N LYS A 135 -5.38 13.21 10.80
CA LYS A 135 -6.13 12.55 11.88
C LYS A 135 -7.62 12.89 11.88
N GLN A 136 -7.96 14.17 11.73
CA GLN A 136 -9.36 14.60 11.76
C GLN A 136 -10.12 14.11 10.53
N PRO A 137 -9.63 14.29 9.28
CA PRO A 137 -10.22 13.66 8.09
C PRO A 137 -10.44 12.15 8.23
N VAL A 138 -9.46 11.43 8.77
CA VAL A 138 -9.55 9.97 9.00
C VAL A 138 -10.68 9.60 9.95
N ILE A 139 -10.81 10.31 11.07
CA ILE A 139 -11.87 10.07 12.05
C ILE A 139 -13.25 10.41 11.45
N ASP A 140 -13.33 11.47 10.65
CA ASP A 140 -14.57 11.92 10.03
C ASP A 140 -15.03 10.96 8.92
N TYR A 141 -14.11 10.44 8.11
CA TYR A 141 -14.40 9.43 7.07
C TYR A 141 -15.16 8.23 7.63
N TYR A 142 -14.77 7.75 8.81
CA TYR A 142 -15.46 6.64 9.46
C TYR A 142 -16.86 7.00 9.97
N ARG A 143 -17.03 8.22 10.48
CA ARG A 143 -18.27 8.64 11.16
C ARG A 143 -19.42 8.91 10.20
N GLY A 144 -19.12 9.13 8.91
CA GLY A 144 -20.12 9.39 7.86
C GLY A 144 -20.50 10.85 7.76
#